data_AF-A0AAV0TDZ7-F1
#
_entry.id   AF-A0AAV0TDZ7-F1
#
_cell.length_a   1.000
_cell.length_b   1.000
_cell.length_c   1.000
_cell.angle_alpha   90.00
_cell.angle_beta   90.00
_cell.angle_gamma   90.00
#
_symmetry.space_group_name_H-M   'P 1'
#
loop_
_entity.id
_entity.type
_entity.pdbx_description
1 polymer ?
#
loop_
_entity_poly.entity_id
_entity_poly.type
_entity_poly.pdbx_seq_one_letter_code
_entity_poly.pdbx_strand_id
1 'polypeptide(L)'
;MDDTLSVDAKTVIVQAIKVLTFLVLNYLLASAGFIAILFGVAFSLGSLTLCCLGVVLFQGLLYLAPVLIRLDIALHNFVEPMEIKLYGHVPHYGDSGTRSSLAVLLYFSTAKLGVGVLSAMVVVIPLSMPMHALMSPRFRAEYFCESWCHLTVIMMVATVLLVSGFVAMPHVAKLSCVTTRLLCREVYSSIYMHDYVPFAPEESLTTYGTNQLMEQV
;
A
#
# COMPACT_ATOMS: atom_id res chain seq x y z
N MET A 1 37.35 14.64 0.19
CA MET A 1 36.85 13.86 -0.96
C MET A 1 36.25 12.52 -0.51
N ASP A 2 36.73 11.93 0.60
CA ASP A 2 36.10 10.76 1.24
C ASP A 2 34.76 11.07 1.94
N ASP A 3 34.58 12.25 2.54
CA ASP A 3 33.35 12.57 3.29
C ASP A 3 32.09 12.67 2.40
N THR A 4 32.24 13.17 1.17
CA THR A 4 31.12 13.28 0.22
C THR A 4 30.64 11.92 -0.28
N LEU A 5 31.56 10.96 -0.47
CA LEU A 5 31.23 9.59 -0.88
C LEU A 5 30.52 8.83 0.25
N SER A 6 30.95 9.05 1.49
CA SER A 6 30.36 8.44 2.70
C SER A 6 28.93 8.93 2.98
N VAL A 7 28.66 10.22 2.75
CA VAL A 7 27.31 10.79 2.89
C VAL A 7 26.36 10.24 1.84
N ASP A 8 26.80 10.11 0.59
CA ASP A 8 25.97 9.62 -0.52
C ASP A 8 25.67 8.12 -0.39
N ALA A 9 26.62 7.32 0.13
CA ALA A 9 26.35 5.91 0.43
C ALA A 9 25.28 5.75 1.52
N LYS A 10 25.31 6.58 2.58
CA LYS A 10 24.34 6.52 3.68
C LYS A 10 22.92 6.87 3.21
N THR A 11 22.76 7.88 2.36
CA THR A 11 21.45 8.28 1.83
C THR A 11 20.84 7.18 0.96
N VAL A 12 21.64 6.55 0.10
CA VAL A 12 21.19 5.42 -0.74
C VAL A 12 20.77 4.22 0.12
N ILE A 13 21.55 3.87 1.14
CA ILE A 13 21.23 2.76 2.04
C ILE A 13 19.94 3.03 2.80
N VAL A 14 19.77 4.23 3.36
CA VAL A 14 18.56 4.62 4.08
C VAL A 14 17.34 4.56 3.16
N GLN A 15 17.47 5.08 1.94
CA GLN A 15 16.39 5.03 0.96
C GLN A 15 16.04 3.59 0.55
N ALA A 16 17.04 2.74 0.36
CA ALA A 16 16.82 1.32 0.05
C ALA A 16 16.10 0.59 1.19
N ILE A 17 16.51 0.81 2.45
CA ILE A 17 15.85 0.23 3.63
C ILE A 17 14.40 0.73 3.73
N LYS A 18 14.18 2.03 3.48
CA LYS A 18 12.85 2.64 3.49
C LYS A 18 11.94 1.98 2.45
N VAL A 19 12.42 1.82 1.22
CA VAL A 19 11.68 1.16 0.13
C VAL A 19 11.44 -0.32 0.46
N LEU A 20 12.45 -1.04 0.95
CA LEU A 20 12.31 -2.43 1.37
C LEU A 20 11.22 -2.60 2.45
N THR A 21 11.23 -1.73 3.46
CA THR A 21 10.21 -1.70 4.52
C THR A 21 8.82 -1.47 3.94
N PHE A 22 8.70 -0.54 2.99
CA PHE A 22 7.46 -0.31 2.26
C PHE A 22 6.98 -1.55 1.51
N LEU A 23 7.84 -2.24 0.73
CA LEU A 23 7.44 -3.43 -0.02
C LEU A 23 6.92 -4.55 0.90
N VAL A 24 7.60 -4.77 2.04
CA VAL A 24 7.19 -5.78 3.02
C VAL A 24 5.85 -5.43 3.64
N LEU A 25 5.69 -4.19 4.14
CA LEU A 25 4.41 -3.75 4.70
C LEU A 25 3.28 -3.73 3.66
N ASN A 26 3.57 -3.41 2.40
CA ASN A 26 2.61 -3.42 1.30
C ASN A 26 2.09 -4.84 1.05
N TYR A 27 2.97 -5.84 1.03
CA TYR A 27 2.57 -7.24 0.92
C TYR A 27 1.75 -7.68 2.13
N LEU A 28 2.17 -7.34 3.36
CA LEU A 28 1.44 -7.71 4.58
C LEU A 28 0.05 -7.09 4.62
N LEU A 29 -0.08 -5.81 4.27
CA LEU A 29 -1.37 -5.13 4.23
C LEU A 29 -2.28 -5.71 3.15
N ALA A 30 -1.75 -5.95 1.95
CA ALA A 30 -2.49 -6.53 0.83
C ALA A 30 -2.97 -7.95 1.13
N SER A 31 -2.10 -8.79 1.68
CA SER A 31 -2.42 -10.18 2.02
C SER A 31 -3.40 -10.26 3.19
N ALA A 32 -3.18 -9.52 4.27
CA ALA A 32 -4.10 -9.46 5.41
C ALA A 32 -5.49 -8.95 4.99
N GLY A 33 -5.53 -7.88 4.18
CA GLY A 33 -6.76 -7.35 3.61
C GLY A 33 -7.49 -8.38 2.75
N PHE A 34 -6.81 -9.01 1.78
CA PHE A 34 -7.40 -10.04 0.93
C PHE A 34 -7.94 -11.23 1.73
N ILE A 35 -7.17 -11.74 2.69
CA ILE A 35 -7.57 -12.85 3.57
C ILE A 35 -8.83 -12.47 4.34
N ALA A 36 -8.81 -11.32 5.04
CA ALA A 36 -9.95 -10.85 5.82
C ALA A 36 -11.22 -10.69 4.95
N ILE A 37 -11.07 -10.15 3.73
CA ILE A 37 -12.19 -9.95 2.81
C ILE A 37 -12.72 -11.28 2.28
N LEU A 38 -11.84 -12.16 1.81
CA LEU A 38 -12.23 -13.45 1.23
C LEU A 38 -12.97 -14.31 2.28
N PHE A 39 -12.37 -14.48 3.45
CA PHE A 39 -12.97 -15.25 4.53
C PHE A 39 -14.22 -14.57 5.08
N GLY A 40 -14.21 -13.24 5.24
CA GLY A 40 -15.38 -12.51 5.72
C GLY A 40 -16.56 -12.60 4.77
N VAL A 41 -16.34 -12.52 3.45
CA VAL A 41 -17.40 -12.64 2.44
C VAL A 41 -17.92 -14.07 2.41
N ALA A 42 -17.02 -15.06 2.35
CA ALA A 42 -17.42 -16.47 2.36
C ALA A 42 -18.22 -16.84 3.63
N PHE A 43 -17.77 -16.36 4.79
CA PHE A 43 -18.46 -16.59 6.06
C PHE A 43 -19.79 -15.84 6.15
N SER A 44 -19.88 -14.62 5.62
CA SER A 44 -21.13 -13.86 5.53
C SER A 44 -22.14 -14.59 4.66
N LEU A 45 -21.72 -15.08 3.48
CA LEU A 45 -22.56 -15.82 2.55
C LEU A 45 -23.00 -17.18 3.13
N GLY A 46 -22.08 -17.93 3.75
CA GLY A 46 -22.43 -19.19 4.40
C GLY A 46 -23.40 -19.01 5.57
N SER A 47 -23.26 -17.89 6.30
CA SER A 47 -24.10 -17.55 7.44
C SER A 47 -25.38 -16.80 7.07
N LEU A 48 -25.69 -16.61 5.79
CA LEU A 48 -26.99 -16.08 5.34
C LEU A 48 -28.15 -16.96 5.82
N THR A 49 -27.91 -18.27 5.96
CA THR A 49 -28.86 -19.24 6.53
C THR A 49 -29.22 -18.93 7.98
N LEU A 50 -28.35 -18.23 8.71
CA LEU A 50 -28.56 -17.78 10.10
C LEU A 50 -29.16 -16.35 10.16
N CYS A 51 -29.61 -15.80 9.02
CA CYS A 51 -30.23 -14.49 8.78
C CYS A 51 -29.45 -13.27 9.33
N CYS A 52 -29.27 -13.15 10.65
CA CYS A 52 -28.70 -11.96 11.29
C CYS A 52 -27.16 -11.99 11.32
N LEU A 53 -26.56 -13.17 11.50
CA LEU A 53 -25.11 -13.30 11.66
C LEU A 53 -24.36 -12.90 10.37
N GLY A 54 -24.87 -13.33 9.20
CA GLY A 54 -24.30 -12.96 7.90
C GLY A 54 -24.29 -11.45 7.65
N VAL A 55 -25.37 -10.75 8.03
CA VAL A 55 -25.48 -9.29 7.86
C VAL A 55 -24.49 -8.55 8.75
N VAL A 56 -24.35 -8.96 10.02
CA VAL A 56 -23.41 -8.33 10.97
C VAL A 56 -21.96 -8.47 10.48
N LEU A 57 -21.59 -9.64 9.96
CA LEU A 57 -20.25 -9.88 9.41
C LEU A 57 -19.97 -9.04 8.18
N PHE A 58 -20.94 -8.95 7.27
CA PHE A 58 -20.81 -8.13 6.07
C PHE A 58 -20.68 -6.64 6.43
N GLN A 59 -21.45 -6.17 7.41
CA GLN A 59 -21.34 -4.82 7.93
C GLN A 59 -19.97 -4.57 8.61
N GLY A 60 -19.43 -5.58 9.29
CA GLY A 60 -18.06 -5.56 9.81
C GLY A 60 -17.01 -5.42 8.71
N LEU A 61 -17.17 -6.11 7.58
CA LEU A 61 -16.29 -5.95 6.41
C LEU A 61 -16.36 -4.55 5.82
N LEU A 62 -17.56 -3.97 5.71
CA LEU A 62 -17.70 -2.61 5.23
C LEU A 62 -17.07 -1.59 6.19
N TYR A 63 -17.09 -1.85 7.50
CA TYR A 63 -16.37 -1.06 8.49
C TYR A 63 -14.84 -1.21 8.41
N LEU A 64 -14.35 -2.37 7.95
CA LEU A 64 -12.93 -2.61 7.74
C LEU A 64 -12.34 -1.80 6.56
N ALA A 65 -13.16 -1.50 5.54
CA ALA A 65 -12.73 -0.75 4.35
C ALA A 65 -12.04 0.61 4.67
N PRO A 66 -12.64 1.53 5.46
CA PRO A 66 -11.99 2.80 5.82
C PRO A 66 -10.71 2.61 6.63
N VAL A 67 -10.57 1.52 7.40
CA VAL A 67 -9.34 1.22 8.14
C VAL A 67 -8.23 0.81 7.17
N LEU A 68 -8.54 -0.08 6.23
CA LEU A 68 -7.60 -0.56 5.22
C LEU A 68 -7.07 0.58 4.35
N ILE A 69 -7.94 1.48 3.88
CA ILE A 69 -7.50 2.62 3.07
C ILE A 69 -6.65 3.62 3.89
N ARG A 70 -6.97 3.87 5.17
CA ARG A 70 -6.15 4.74 6.03
C ARG A 70 -4.74 4.18 6.21
N LEU A 71 -4.63 2.88 6.44
CA LEU A 71 -3.34 2.18 6.50
C LEU A 71 -2.59 2.28 5.17
N ASP A 72 -3.31 2.17 4.06
CA ASP A 72 -2.70 2.24 2.74
C ASP A 72 -2.17 3.64 2.40
N ILE A 73 -2.94 4.67 2.74
CA ILE A 73 -2.52 6.07 2.62
C ILE A 73 -1.31 6.35 3.51
N ALA A 74 -1.31 5.85 4.75
CA ALA A 74 -0.16 5.98 5.65
C ALA A 74 1.09 5.32 5.05
N LEU A 75 0.93 4.15 4.42
CA LEU A 75 2.01 3.44 3.77
C LEU A 75 2.51 4.18 2.51
N HIS A 76 1.62 4.72 1.68
CA HIS A 76 1.95 5.60 0.55
C HIS A 76 2.76 6.83 1.01
N ASN A 77 2.28 7.51 2.05
CA ASN A 77 2.92 8.70 2.62
C ASN A 77 4.25 8.41 3.33
N PHE A 78 4.48 7.15 3.72
CA PHE A 78 5.77 6.74 4.27
C PHE A 78 6.85 6.81 3.20
N VAL A 79 6.62 6.27 2.00
CA VAL A 79 7.66 6.17 0.95
C VAL A 79 7.81 7.45 0.12
N GLU A 80 6.70 8.11 -0.24
CA GLU A 80 6.69 9.27 -1.14
C GLU A 80 7.29 10.55 -0.50
N PRO A 81 7.86 11.45 -1.32
CA PRO A 81 8.34 12.76 -0.88
C PRO A 81 7.17 13.69 -0.54
N MET A 82 7.45 14.78 0.17
CA MET A 82 6.44 15.68 0.74
C MET A 82 5.43 16.24 -0.29
N GLU A 83 5.87 16.44 -1.54
CA GLU A 83 5.07 16.98 -2.64
C GLU A 83 3.91 16.03 -3.06
N ILE A 84 4.13 14.72 -2.99
CA ILE A 84 3.22 13.68 -3.52
C ILE A 84 2.46 12.99 -2.38
N LYS A 85 2.54 13.54 -1.16
CA LYS A 85 1.78 13.02 -0.02
C LYS A 85 0.29 13.26 -0.23
N LEU A 86 -0.49 12.24 0.10
CA LEU A 86 -1.95 12.28 0.12
C LEU A 86 -2.38 12.87 1.47
N TYR A 87 -3.11 13.98 1.42
CA TYR A 87 -3.73 14.63 2.55
C TYR A 87 -5.25 14.60 2.41
N GLY A 88 -5.95 14.68 3.53
CA GLY A 88 -7.41 14.71 3.55
C GLY A 88 -8.01 13.76 4.59
N HIS A 89 -9.32 13.85 4.72
CA HIS A 89 -10.06 13.00 5.65
C HIS A 89 -10.68 11.82 4.91
N VAL A 90 -10.36 10.61 5.35
CA VAL A 90 -11.11 9.40 4.96
C VAL A 90 -12.38 9.39 5.80
N PRO A 91 -13.56 9.64 5.21
CA PRO A 91 -14.84 9.65 5.92
C PRO A 91 -15.05 8.34 6.69
N HIS A 92 -15.70 8.45 7.85
CA HIS A 92 -16.03 7.28 8.65
C HIS A 92 -17.10 6.43 7.96
N TYR A 93 -17.18 5.16 8.33
CA TYR A 93 -18.21 4.27 7.83
C TYR A 93 -19.60 4.85 8.14
N GLY A 94 -20.40 5.09 7.11
CA GLY A 94 -21.69 5.81 7.19
C GLY A 94 -21.71 7.08 6.36
N ASP A 95 -20.60 7.84 6.32
CA ASP A 95 -20.52 9.13 5.63
C ASP A 95 -20.18 9.00 4.13
N SER A 96 -19.37 8.01 3.75
CA SER A 96 -18.94 7.79 2.35
C SER A 96 -19.88 6.93 1.51
N GLY A 97 -20.96 6.45 2.10
CA GLY A 97 -21.87 5.50 1.46
C GLY A 97 -21.27 4.10 1.23
N THR A 98 -22.15 3.13 1.06
CA THR A 98 -21.79 1.71 0.89
C THR A 98 -20.96 1.46 -0.39
N ARG A 99 -21.14 2.28 -1.43
CA ARG A 99 -20.43 2.15 -2.71
C ARG A 99 -18.93 2.33 -2.57
N SER A 100 -18.48 3.34 -1.82
CA SER A 100 -17.05 3.60 -1.61
C SER A 100 -16.39 2.49 -0.78
N SER A 101 -17.08 1.98 0.25
CA SER A 101 -16.58 0.85 1.04
C SER A 101 -16.42 -0.41 0.17
N LEU A 102 -17.41 -0.73 -0.66
CA LEU A 102 -17.31 -1.86 -1.60
C LEU A 102 -16.19 -1.68 -2.62
N ALA A 103 -16.00 -0.48 -3.17
CA ALA A 103 -14.91 -0.19 -4.09
C ALA A 103 -13.54 -0.44 -3.44
N VAL A 104 -13.37 -0.04 -2.17
CA VAL A 104 -12.14 -0.30 -1.40
C VAL A 104 -11.94 -1.80 -1.16
N LEU A 105 -13.00 -2.54 -0.77
CA LEU A 105 -12.88 -3.99 -0.59
C LEU A 105 -12.50 -4.71 -1.90
N LEU A 106 -13.09 -4.31 -3.02
CA LEU A 106 -12.74 -4.83 -4.35
C LEU A 106 -11.31 -4.47 -4.74
N TYR A 107 -10.87 -3.26 -4.45
CA TYR A 107 -9.48 -2.84 -4.67
C TYR A 107 -8.50 -3.71 -3.89
N PHE A 108 -8.77 -3.91 -2.59
CA PHE A 108 -7.91 -4.73 -1.73
C PHE A 108 -7.87 -6.19 -2.17
N SER A 109 -8.97 -6.71 -2.69
CA SER A 109 -9.03 -8.09 -3.14
C SER A 109 -8.40 -8.34 -4.52
N THR A 110 -8.25 -7.30 -5.35
CA THR A 110 -7.76 -7.41 -6.73
C THR A 110 -6.45 -6.67 -6.94
N ALA A 111 -6.52 -5.36 -7.20
CA ALA A 111 -5.38 -4.54 -7.56
C ALA A 111 -4.33 -4.49 -6.45
N LYS A 112 -4.74 -4.29 -5.20
CA LYS A 112 -3.78 -4.21 -4.08
C LYS A 112 -3.08 -5.54 -3.86
N LEU A 113 -3.82 -6.65 -3.92
CA LEU A 113 -3.23 -7.98 -3.85
C LEU A 113 -2.19 -8.19 -4.95
N GLY A 114 -2.52 -7.84 -6.20
CA GLY A 114 -1.59 -7.95 -7.32
C GLY A 114 -0.29 -7.18 -7.08
N VAL A 115 -0.37 -5.92 -6.64
CA VAL A 115 0.83 -5.12 -6.35
C VAL A 115 1.56 -5.57 -5.09
N GLY A 116 0.83 -6.07 -4.09
CA GLY A 116 1.39 -6.68 -2.88
C GLY A 116 2.20 -7.93 -3.20
N VAL A 117 1.67 -8.82 -4.06
CA VAL A 117 2.38 -10.01 -4.54
C VAL A 117 3.62 -9.61 -5.33
N LEU A 118 3.52 -8.63 -6.24
CA LEU A 118 4.69 -8.10 -6.96
C LEU A 118 5.75 -7.57 -5.98
N SER A 119 5.34 -6.90 -4.90
CA SER A 119 6.24 -6.42 -3.84
C SER A 119 6.96 -7.58 -3.16
N ALA A 120 6.25 -8.66 -2.82
CA ALA A 120 6.87 -9.86 -2.26
C ALA A 120 7.83 -10.52 -3.25
N MET A 121 7.45 -10.66 -4.53
CA MET A 121 8.30 -11.30 -5.55
C MET A 121 9.64 -10.58 -5.73
N VAL A 122 9.61 -9.24 -5.79
CA VAL A 122 10.83 -8.44 -5.92
C VAL A 122 11.74 -8.52 -4.69
N VAL A 123 11.22 -8.87 -3.52
CA VAL A 123 12.04 -9.08 -2.31
C VAL A 123 12.52 -10.53 -2.20
N VAL A 124 11.63 -11.50 -2.43
CA VAL A 124 11.89 -12.93 -2.20
C VAL A 124 12.76 -13.53 -3.31
N ILE A 125 12.50 -13.22 -4.58
CA ILE A 125 13.25 -13.81 -5.70
C ILE A 125 14.76 -13.51 -5.59
N PRO A 126 15.19 -12.26 -5.38
CA PRO A 126 16.61 -11.94 -5.24
C PRO A 126 17.29 -12.59 -4.03
N LEU A 127 16.55 -12.76 -2.93
CA LEU A 127 17.07 -13.31 -1.68
C LEU A 127 16.98 -14.84 -1.60
N SER A 128 16.16 -15.48 -2.44
CA SER A 128 15.92 -16.92 -2.40
C SER A 128 17.20 -17.74 -2.55
N MET A 129 18.03 -17.44 -3.55
CA MET A 129 19.27 -18.15 -3.84
C MET A 129 20.35 -17.94 -2.75
N PRO A 130 20.67 -16.70 -2.33
CA PRO A 130 21.58 -16.48 -1.20
C PRO A 130 21.13 -17.17 0.09
N MET A 131 19.84 -17.08 0.42
CA MET A 131 19.28 -17.72 1.62
C MET A 131 19.38 -19.24 1.55
N HIS A 132 19.09 -19.83 0.39
CA HIS A 132 19.22 -21.27 0.20
C HIS A 132 20.68 -21.74 0.33
N ALA A 133 21.63 -20.98 -0.22
CA ALA A 133 23.06 -21.27 -0.10
C ALA A 133 23.57 -21.16 1.35
N LEU A 134 23.03 -20.23 2.14
CA LEU A 134 23.35 -20.05 3.56
C LEU A 134 22.75 -21.15 4.45
N MET A 135 21.49 -21.50 4.21
CA MET A 135 20.71 -22.39 5.10
C MET A 135 20.90 -23.89 4.79
N SER A 136 21.28 -24.25 3.56
CA SER A 136 21.41 -25.66 3.15
C SER A 136 22.87 -26.13 3.15
N PRO A 137 23.32 -26.91 4.17
CA PRO A 137 24.67 -27.44 4.19
C PRO A 137 24.94 -28.43 3.06
N ARG A 138 23.91 -29.13 2.57
CA ARG A 138 24.00 -30.05 1.41
C ARG A 138 24.27 -29.28 0.13
N PHE A 139 23.54 -28.19 -0.11
CA PHE A 139 23.77 -27.31 -1.24
C PHE A 139 25.19 -26.74 -1.20
N ARG A 140 25.68 -26.38 -0.02
CA ARG A 140 27.05 -25.88 0.11
C ARG A 140 28.10 -26.93 -0.27
N ALA A 141 27.95 -28.16 0.20
CA ALA A 141 28.90 -29.24 -0.10
C ALA A 141 28.94 -29.57 -1.60
N GLU A 142 27.78 -29.65 -2.25
CA GLU A 142 27.67 -30.04 -3.66
C GLU A 142 28.17 -28.93 -4.59
N TYR A 143 27.75 -27.69 -4.36
CA TYR A 143 28.04 -26.61 -5.31
C TYR A 143 29.32 -25.81 -5.03
N PHE A 144 29.85 -25.84 -3.79
CA PHE A 144 31.08 -25.11 -3.43
C PHE A 144 32.32 -25.99 -3.39
N CYS A 145 32.20 -27.32 -3.17
CA CYS A 145 33.37 -28.19 -3.04
C CYS A 145 33.70 -28.99 -4.32
N GLU A 146 32.74 -29.20 -5.22
CA GLU A 146 32.93 -30.10 -6.37
C GLU A 146 33.63 -29.43 -7.57
N SER A 147 33.37 -28.14 -7.86
CA SER A 147 34.04 -27.41 -8.94
C SER A 147 33.97 -25.89 -8.79
N TRP A 148 35.08 -25.21 -9.08
CA TRP A 148 35.17 -23.75 -9.14
C TRP A 148 34.20 -23.13 -10.16
N CYS A 149 33.87 -23.85 -11.23
CA CYS A 149 32.91 -23.40 -12.23
C CYS A 149 31.47 -23.34 -11.70
N HIS A 150 31.06 -24.29 -10.84
CA HIS A 150 29.71 -24.27 -10.25
C HIS A 150 29.55 -23.12 -9.26
N LEU A 151 30.59 -22.87 -8.46
CA LEU A 151 30.65 -21.75 -7.54
C LEU A 151 30.52 -20.41 -8.28
N THR A 152 31.30 -20.18 -9.34
CA THR A 152 31.27 -18.92 -10.08
C THR A 152 29.91 -18.69 -10.76
N VAL A 153 29.31 -19.73 -11.34
CA VAL A 153 27.97 -19.63 -11.95
C VAL A 153 26.91 -19.25 -10.92
N ILE A 154 26.91 -19.87 -9.74
CA ILE A 154 25.93 -19.55 -8.69
C ILE A 154 26.11 -18.13 -8.16
N MET A 155 27.36 -17.70 -7.95
CA MET A 155 27.63 -16.33 -7.52
C MET A 155 27.21 -15.31 -8.59
N MET A 156 27.45 -15.60 -9.87
CA MET A 156 27.00 -14.76 -10.99
C MET A 156 25.48 -14.67 -11.07
N VAL A 157 24.76 -15.79 -10.94
CA VAL A 157 23.28 -15.79 -10.93
C VAL A 157 22.75 -15.04 -9.70
N ALA A 158 23.29 -15.29 -8.52
CA ALA A 158 22.87 -14.63 -7.29
C ALA A 158 23.10 -13.11 -7.36
N THR A 159 24.25 -12.66 -7.88
CA THR A 159 24.54 -11.23 -8.07
C THR A 159 23.61 -10.59 -9.10
N VAL A 160 23.35 -11.22 -10.24
CA VAL A 160 22.38 -10.73 -11.24
C VAL A 160 20.97 -10.62 -10.64
N LEU A 161 20.54 -11.61 -9.86
CA LEU A 161 19.24 -11.57 -9.17
C LEU A 161 19.17 -10.46 -8.13
N LEU A 162 20.22 -10.26 -7.33
CA LEU A 162 20.30 -9.16 -6.36
C LEU A 162 20.26 -7.79 -7.03
N VAL A 163 21.04 -7.59 -8.09
CA VAL A 163 21.09 -6.32 -8.82
C VAL A 163 19.73 -6.04 -9.48
N SER A 164 19.16 -7.02 -10.18
CA SER A 164 17.83 -6.87 -10.81
C SER A 164 16.72 -6.60 -9.79
N GLY A 165 16.76 -7.27 -8.63
CA GLY A 165 15.87 -7.00 -7.50
C GLY A 165 15.97 -5.56 -7.01
N PHE A 166 17.20 -5.10 -6.75
CA PHE A 166 17.46 -3.74 -6.27
C PHE A 166 16.98 -2.68 -7.25
N VAL A 167 17.18 -2.90 -8.56
CA VAL A 167 16.67 -2.02 -9.62
C VAL A 167 15.14 -2.06 -9.69
N ALA A 168 14.52 -3.23 -9.51
CA ALA A 168 13.06 -3.38 -9.59
C ALA A 168 12.29 -2.79 -8.39
N MET A 169 12.88 -2.80 -7.19
CA MET A 169 12.27 -2.30 -5.95
C MET A 169 11.59 -0.91 -6.08
N PRO A 170 12.28 0.15 -6.54
CA PRO A 170 11.67 1.48 -6.67
C PRO A 170 10.53 1.51 -7.69
N HIS A 171 10.62 0.72 -8.77
CA HIS A 171 9.57 0.66 -9.78
C HIS A 171 8.28 0.03 -9.24
N VAL A 172 8.39 -1.06 -8.46
CA VAL A 172 7.23 -1.69 -7.83
C VAL A 172 6.65 -0.80 -6.73
N ALA A 173 7.49 -0.14 -5.94
CA ALA A 173 7.03 0.84 -4.96
C ALA A 173 6.21 1.96 -5.62
N LYS A 174 6.72 2.52 -6.73
CA LYS A 174 6.02 3.55 -7.51
C LYS A 174 4.70 3.03 -8.07
N LEU A 175 4.65 1.80 -8.56
CA LEU A 175 3.42 1.20 -9.06
C LEU A 175 2.36 1.04 -7.95
N SER A 176 2.76 0.68 -6.72
CA SER A 176 1.87 0.70 -5.55
C SER A 176 1.38 2.10 -5.19
N CYS A 177 2.26 3.10 -5.26
CA CYS A 177 1.89 4.49 -4.99
C CYS A 177 0.89 5.02 -6.02
N VAL A 178 1.13 4.75 -7.32
CA VAL A 178 0.22 5.16 -8.41
C VAL A 178 -1.15 4.50 -8.26
N THR A 179 -1.20 3.20 -7.98
CA THR A 179 -2.48 2.49 -7.78
C THR A 179 -3.26 3.03 -6.58
N THR A 180 -2.58 3.32 -5.48
CA THR A 180 -3.19 3.93 -4.27
C THR A 180 -3.76 5.31 -4.59
N ARG A 181 -3.02 6.15 -5.33
CA ARG A 181 -3.46 7.48 -5.76
C ARG A 181 -4.68 7.44 -6.68
N LEU A 182 -4.69 6.54 -7.67
CA LEU A 182 -5.80 6.40 -8.61
C LEU A 182 -7.08 6.00 -7.88
N LEU A 183 -6.97 5.05 -6.94
CA LEU A 183 -8.10 4.68 -6.09
C LEU A 183 -8.58 5.85 -5.24
N CYS A 184 -7.68 6.55 -4.54
CA CYS A 184 -8.07 7.66 -3.68
C CYS A 184 -8.81 8.74 -4.47
N ARG A 185 -8.33 9.07 -5.67
CA ARG A 185 -8.96 10.05 -6.56
C ARG A 185 -10.35 9.62 -7.03
N GLU A 186 -10.55 8.34 -7.31
CA GLU A 186 -11.83 7.81 -7.80
C GLU A 186 -12.86 7.67 -6.68
N VAL A 187 -12.43 7.24 -5.49
CA VAL A 187 -13.32 6.88 -4.38
C VAL A 187 -13.57 8.05 -3.42
N TYR A 188 -12.59 8.94 -3.24
CA TYR A 188 -12.64 10.02 -2.26
C TYR A 188 -12.23 11.35 -2.89
N SER A 189 -13.22 12.18 -3.23
CA SER A 189 -12.98 13.55 -3.71
C SER A 189 -12.34 14.47 -2.66
N SER A 190 -12.40 14.10 -1.37
CA SER A 190 -11.83 14.83 -0.24
C SER A 190 -10.32 14.62 -0.04
N ILE A 191 -9.71 13.66 -0.75
CA ILE A 191 -8.28 13.39 -0.66
C ILE A 191 -7.56 14.13 -1.78
N TYR A 192 -6.60 14.97 -1.40
CA TYR A 192 -5.86 15.84 -2.31
C TYR A 192 -4.34 15.75 -2.06
N MET A 193 -3.57 16.10 -3.07
CA MET A 193 -2.12 16.32 -2.94
C MET A 193 -1.86 17.79 -2.63
N HIS A 194 -0.70 18.11 -2.08
CA HIS A 194 -0.37 19.48 -1.64
C HIS A 194 -0.58 20.54 -2.75
N ASP A 195 -0.40 20.18 -4.03
CA ASP A 195 -0.58 21.08 -5.18
C ASP A 195 -2.04 21.23 -5.65
N TYR A 196 -2.97 20.45 -5.07
CA TYR A 196 -4.39 20.52 -5.39
C TYR A 196 -5.13 21.17 -4.21
N VAL A 197 -5.08 22.50 -4.14
CA VAL A 197 -6.06 23.29 -3.38
C VAL A 197 -7.22 23.58 -4.34
N PRO A 198 -8.38 22.91 -4.25
CA PRO A 198 -9.57 23.45 -4.84
C PRO A 198 -9.90 24.70 -4.02
N PHE A 199 -9.63 25.89 -4.57
CA PHE A 199 -10.34 27.09 -4.16
C PHE A 199 -11.81 26.89 -4.56
N ALA A 200 -12.58 26.23 -3.70
CA ALA A 200 -14.02 26.41 -3.66
C ALA A 200 -14.26 27.49 -2.61
N PRO A 201 -14.78 28.68 -2.97
CA PRO A 201 -15.24 29.62 -1.96
C PRO A 201 -16.37 28.94 -1.18
N GLU A 202 -16.29 28.98 0.15
CA GLU A 202 -17.42 28.71 1.04
C GLU A 202 -18.56 29.64 0.63
N GLU A 203 -19.56 29.13 -0.09
CA GLU A 203 -20.89 29.71 -0.03
C GLU A 203 -21.45 29.38 1.35
N SER A 204 -21.10 30.24 2.32
CA SER A 204 -21.75 30.30 3.62
C SER A 204 -23.18 30.81 3.43
N LEU A 205 -24.07 29.95 2.97
CA LEU A 205 -25.50 30.14 3.07
C LEU A 205 -25.92 29.73 4.49
N THR A 206 -26.13 30.71 5.37
CA THR A 206 -27.27 30.84 6.30
C THR A 206 -26.96 31.79 7.46
N THR A 207 -27.69 32.90 7.57
CA THR A 207 -28.17 33.40 8.87
C THR A 207 -29.49 34.14 8.67
N TYR A 208 -30.55 33.54 9.21
CA TYR A 208 -31.90 34.09 9.35
C TYR A 208 -31.94 34.92 10.65
N GLY A 209 -32.56 36.11 10.66
CA GLY A 209 -33.01 36.75 11.93
C GLY A 209 -32.97 38.28 12.03
N THR A 210 -34.03 38.93 11.54
CA THR A 210 -34.79 40.08 12.12
C THR A 210 -34.06 41.27 12.78
N ASN A 211 -34.31 42.48 12.25
CA ASN A 211 -34.90 43.59 13.00
C ASN A 211 -35.63 44.56 12.03
N GLN A 212 -36.85 44.93 12.41
CA GLN A 212 -37.65 45.96 11.76
C GLN A 212 -36.99 47.33 11.88
N LEU A 213 -37.07 48.15 10.82
CA LEU A 213 -37.55 49.53 10.97
C LEU A 213 -38.22 49.95 9.64
N MET A 214 -39.54 50.15 9.71
CA MET A 214 -40.28 50.98 8.76
C MET A 214 -39.75 52.42 8.90
N GLU A 215 -39.46 53.08 7.79
CA GLU A 215 -39.55 54.54 7.73
C GLU A 215 -40.22 54.95 6.41
N GLN A 216 -41.43 55.49 6.55
CA GLN A 216 -42.17 56.22 5.52
C GLN A 216 -41.46 57.54 5.24
N VAL A 217 -41.31 57.93 3.96
CA VAL A 217 -41.85 59.17 3.35
C VAL A 217 -41.98 58.94 1.85
#